data_AF-A0A935SK17-F1
#
_entry.id   AF-A0A935SK17-F1
#
_cell.length_a   1.000
_cell.length_b   1.000
_cell.length_c   1.000
_cell.angle_alpha   90.00
_cell.angle_beta   90.00
_cell.angle_gamma   90.00
#
_symmetry.space_group_name_H-M   'P 1'
#
loop_
_entity.id
_entity.type
_entity.pdbx_description
1 polymer ?
#
loop_
_entity_poly.entity_id
_entity_poly.type
_entity_poly.pdbx_seq_one_letter_code
_entity_poly.pdbx_strand_id
1 'polypeptide(L)'
;MKKIVLEDIQFEPWASTYHVGATYQSKPFTGIAERIEDGIYLKYYYKQGRACGRWYEFNQKTGEVLYDGIFENATAIGEHKINDSDFKRIVYYDEGGSSLLEKKWNPQGILIKHFDKAEKINEEYYNDGSLYLICKELNGRIHRFYYLGKKSLWLLKDSKFDSRRGNILHQFNDKLFKERFDELISSFHLQIVDWYIKHLIETNKRQAFAFIKKCLGHLDPLFQIIAVKHSANLNNPALIPCLEKLNSRTELCSDLGSNCVMCYGSLHSASKKAIRFIRKNMKGKK
;
A
#
# COMPACT_ATOMS: atom_id res chain seq x y z
N MET A 1 0.02 -16.71 -35.49
CA MET A 1 0.43 -16.34 -34.12
C MET A 1 0.55 -17.64 -33.32
N LYS A 2 1.66 -17.88 -32.62
CA LYS A 2 1.90 -19.14 -31.89
C LYS A 2 1.06 -19.16 -30.59
N LYS A 3 0.47 -20.30 -30.24
CA LYS A 3 -0.27 -20.52 -28.99
C LYS A 3 0.39 -21.63 -28.18
N ILE A 4 0.63 -21.41 -26.90
CA ILE A 4 1.26 -22.36 -25.97
C ILE A 4 0.57 -22.35 -24.61
N VAL A 5 0.86 -23.36 -23.79
CA VAL A 5 0.44 -23.43 -22.39
C VAL A 5 1.32 -22.46 -21.57
N LEU A 6 0.75 -21.73 -20.62
CA LEU A 6 1.46 -20.67 -19.87
C LEU A 6 2.67 -21.21 -19.10
N GLU A 7 2.57 -22.44 -18.59
CA GLU A 7 3.62 -23.16 -17.85
C GLU A 7 4.87 -23.42 -18.70
N ASP A 8 4.75 -23.40 -20.04
CA ASP A 8 5.89 -23.51 -20.95
C ASP A 8 6.65 -22.19 -21.12
N ILE A 9 6.11 -21.09 -20.60
CA ILE A 9 6.78 -19.79 -20.59
C ILE A 9 7.69 -19.70 -19.37
N GLN A 10 8.94 -19.34 -19.62
CA GLN A 10 9.88 -18.97 -18.59
C GLN A 10 9.99 -17.45 -18.54
N PHE A 11 10.17 -16.90 -17.34
CA PHE A 11 10.41 -15.47 -17.16
C PHE A 11 11.89 -15.23 -16.89
N GLU A 12 12.43 -14.20 -17.54
CA GLU A 12 13.79 -13.75 -17.29
C GLU A 12 14.01 -13.45 -15.79
N PRO A 13 15.15 -13.79 -15.19
CA PRO A 13 15.39 -13.61 -13.75
C PRO A 13 15.31 -12.16 -13.27
N TRP A 14 15.51 -11.20 -14.18
CA TRP A 14 15.40 -9.77 -13.89
C TRP A 14 13.98 -9.22 -13.99
N ALA A 15 13.03 -10.00 -14.54
CA ALA A 15 11.65 -9.57 -14.66
C ALA A 15 10.98 -9.60 -13.29
N SER A 16 10.61 -8.42 -12.78
CA SER A 16 9.87 -8.29 -11.52
C SER A 16 8.36 -8.52 -11.67
N THR A 17 7.86 -8.58 -12.90
CA THR A 17 6.43 -8.73 -13.20
C THR A 17 6.22 -9.58 -14.44
N TYR A 18 5.04 -10.19 -14.56
CA TYR A 18 4.65 -11.01 -15.71
C TYR A 18 4.56 -10.22 -17.04
N HIS A 19 4.62 -8.89 -16.99
CA HIS A 19 4.45 -8.03 -18.17
C HIS A 19 5.69 -7.97 -19.08
N VAL A 20 6.86 -8.41 -18.58
CA VAL A 20 8.14 -8.39 -19.31
C VAL A 20 8.90 -9.69 -19.11
N GLY A 21 9.83 -9.96 -20.03
CA GLY A 21 10.77 -11.07 -19.90
C GLY A 21 10.18 -12.45 -20.19
N ALA A 22 9.03 -12.55 -20.86
CA ALA A 22 8.47 -13.85 -21.25
C ALA A 22 9.33 -14.50 -22.35
N THR A 23 9.76 -15.74 -22.12
CA THR A 23 10.61 -16.51 -23.04
C THR A 23 10.04 -17.90 -23.27
N TYR A 24 10.30 -18.45 -24.45
CA TYR A 24 9.98 -19.83 -24.82
C TYR A 24 11.14 -20.41 -25.62
N GLN A 25 11.67 -21.56 -25.20
CA GLN A 25 12.89 -22.15 -25.77
C GLN A 25 14.07 -21.17 -25.81
N SER A 26 14.29 -20.47 -24.68
CA SER A 26 15.38 -19.49 -24.50
C SER A 26 15.36 -18.30 -25.47
N LYS A 27 14.20 -18.00 -26.09
CA LYS A 27 14.00 -16.84 -26.96
C LYS A 27 12.82 -15.98 -26.49
N PRO A 28 12.85 -14.65 -26.68
CA PRO A 28 11.72 -13.79 -26.36
C PRO A 28 10.43 -14.26 -27.03
N PHE A 29 9.40 -14.50 -26.21
CA PHE A 29 8.17 -15.12 -26.68
C PHE A 29 7.31 -14.14 -27.49
N THR A 30 6.79 -14.59 -28.63
CA THR A 30 5.75 -13.87 -29.39
C THR A 30 4.61 -14.81 -29.67
N GLY A 31 3.44 -14.54 -29.11
CA GLY A 31 2.30 -15.43 -29.20
C GLY A 31 1.29 -15.25 -28.07
N ILE A 32 0.44 -16.26 -27.93
CA ILE A 32 -0.61 -16.36 -26.92
C ILE A 32 -0.19 -17.45 -25.92
N ALA A 33 -0.26 -17.13 -24.64
CA ALA A 33 -0.09 -18.05 -23.53
C ALA A 33 -1.44 -18.29 -22.87
N GLU A 34 -1.84 -19.54 -22.66
CA GLU A 34 -3.11 -19.89 -22.03
C GLU A 34 -2.92 -20.90 -20.91
N ARG A 35 -3.71 -20.79 -19.85
CA ARG A 35 -3.73 -21.75 -18.74
C ARG A 35 -5.15 -21.93 -18.21
N ILE A 36 -5.44 -23.14 -17.74
CA ILE A 36 -6.61 -23.42 -16.91
C ILE A 36 -6.11 -24.04 -15.62
N GLU A 37 -6.34 -23.37 -14.49
CA GLU A 37 -5.95 -23.85 -13.16
C GLU A 37 -7.09 -23.57 -12.18
N ASP A 38 -7.51 -24.58 -11.42
CA ASP A 38 -8.61 -24.48 -10.43
C ASP A 38 -9.93 -23.88 -10.95
N GLY A 39 -10.20 -24.04 -12.25
CA GLY A 39 -11.38 -23.48 -12.90
C GLY A 39 -11.25 -22.01 -13.28
N ILE A 40 -10.05 -21.44 -13.22
CA ILE A 40 -9.73 -20.11 -13.74
C ILE A 40 -9.05 -20.27 -15.10
N TYR A 41 -9.59 -19.62 -16.12
CA TYR A 41 -8.96 -19.52 -17.44
C TYR A 41 -8.19 -18.21 -17.54
N LEU A 42 -6.95 -18.29 -18.04
CA LEU A 42 -6.06 -17.16 -18.25
C LEU A 42 -5.61 -17.14 -19.71
N LYS A 43 -5.57 -15.94 -20.30
CA LYS A 43 -5.07 -15.73 -21.66
C LYS A 43 -4.26 -14.45 -21.75
N TYR A 44 -2.99 -14.61 -22.08
CA TYR A 44 -2.02 -13.52 -22.19
C TYR A 44 -1.41 -13.47 -23.58
N TYR A 45 -1.15 -12.26 -24.04
CA TYR A 45 -0.57 -12.00 -25.35
C TYR A 45 0.77 -11.32 -25.18
N TYR A 46 1.76 -11.81 -25.92
CA TYR A 46 3.14 -11.34 -25.86
C TYR A 46 3.68 -11.03 -27.25
N LYS A 47 4.51 -9.99 -27.33
CA LYS A 47 5.33 -9.64 -28.50
C LYS A 47 6.75 -9.39 -28.02
N GLN A 48 7.71 -10.19 -28.51
CA GLN A 48 9.12 -10.12 -28.12
C GLN A 48 9.34 -10.13 -26.58
N GLY A 49 8.61 -11.01 -25.89
CA GLY A 49 8.70 -11.19 -24.44
C GLY A 49 8.03 -10.10 -23.61
N ARG A 50 7.25 -9.21 -24.23
CA ARG A 50 6.54 -8.12 -23.57
C ARG A 50 5.04 -8.26 -23.74
N ALA A 51 4.26 -7.97 -22.69
CA ALA A 51 2.81 -7.97 -22.75
C ALA A 51 2.31 -7.02 -23.85
N CYS A 52 1.43 -7.51 -24.71
CA CYS A 52 0.92 -6.73 -25.83
C CYS A 52 -0.44 -7.29 -26.27
N GLY A 53 -1.45 -6.43 -26.33
CA GLY A 53 -2.84 -6.81 -26.59
C GLY A 53 -3.64 -7.01 -25.31
N ARG A 54 -4.82 -7.61 -25.45
CA ARG A 54 -5.77 -7.81 -24.36
C ARG A 54 -5.40 -9.03 -23.52
N TRP A 55 -5.19 -8.81 -22.23
CA TRP A 55 -5.03 -9.86 -21.24
C TRP A 55 -6.36 -10.08 -20.51
N TYR A 56 -6.71 -11.34 -20.28
CA TYR A 56 -8.03 -11.67 -19.75
C TYR A 56 -7.99 -12.92 -18.87
N GLU A 57 -8.67 -12.85 -17.73
CA GLU A 57 -8.82 -13.93 -16.76
C GLU A 57 -10.28 -14.02 -16.33
N PHE A 58 -10.82 -15.23 -16.27
CA PHE A 58 -12.18 -15.45 -15.78
C PHE A 58 -12.34 -16.79 -15.10
N ASN A 59 -13.26 -16.86 -14.15
CA ASN A 59 -13.68 -18.09 -13.52
C ASN A 59 -14.62 -18.85 -14.46
N GLN A 60 -14.23 -20.03 -14.93
CA GLN A 60 -15.01 -20.86 -15.85
C GLN A 60 -16.31 -21.38 -15.26
N LYS A 61 -16.37 -21.57 -13.92
CA LYS A 61 -17.56 -22.07 -13.25
C LYS A 61 -18.64 -20.99 -13.11
N THR A 62 -18.23 -19.75 -12.80
CA THR A 62 -19.15 -18.64 -12.55
C THR A 62 -19.31 -17.69 -13.74
N GLY A 63 -18.40 -17.72 -14.71
CA GLY A 63 -18.30 -16.76 -15.80
C GLY A 63 -17.78 -15.38 -15.38
N GLU A 64 -17.36 -15.23 -14.12
CA GLU A 64 -16.90 -13.95 -13.57
C GLU A 64 -15.54 -13.55 -14.15
N VAL A 65 -15.45 -12.33 -14.66
CA VAL A 65 -14.19 -11.71 -15.07
C VAL A 65 -13.36 -11.40 -13.83
N LEU A 66 -12.18 -11.99 -13.70
CA LEU A 66 -11.22 -11.69 -12.64
C LEU A 66 -10.26 -10.59 -13.07
N TYR A 67 -9.87 -10.59 -14.34
CA TYR A 67 -9.02 -9.56 -14.92
C TYR A 67 -9.38 -9.33 -16.39
N ASP A 68 -9.41 -8.07 -16.82
CA ASP A 68 -9.55 -7.70 -18.22
C ASP A 68 -8.82 -6.38 -18.45
N GLY A 69 -7.78 -6.37 -19.28
CA GLY A 69 -6.96 -5.19 -19.50
C GLY A 69 -6.19 -5.26 -20.81
N ILE A 70 -5.70 -4.12 -21.28
CA ILE A 70 -4.91 -4.03 -22.51
C ILE A 70 -3.50 -3.55 -22.17
N PHE A 71 -2.52 -4.17 -22.81
CA PHE A 71 -1.13 -3.75 -22.76
C PHE A 71 -0.60 -3.36 -24.13
N GLU A 72 0.27 -2.36 -24.16
CA GLU A 72 1.09 -2.04 -25.31
C GLU A 72 2.55 -2.01 -24.87
N ASN A 73 3.36 -2.93 -25.41
CA ASN A 73 4.79 -3.00 -25.12
C ASN A 73 5.13 -3.06 -23.61
N ALA A 74 4.38 -3.87 -22.85
CA ALA A 74 4.41 -4.00 -21.39
C ALA A 74 3.82 -2.82 -20.58
N THR A 75 3.29 -1.80 -21.23
CA THR A 75 2.59 -0.68 -20.59
C THR A 75 1.09 -0.95 -20.55
N ALA A 76 0.47 -0.87 -19.37
CA ALA A 76 -0.98 -0.95 -19.24
C ALA A 76 -1.62 0.29 -19.87
N ILE A 77 -2.61 0.10 -20.74
CA ILE A 77 -3.33 1.18 -21.42
C ILE A 77 -4.84 0.95 -21.37
N GLY A 78 -5.62 2.03 -21.43
CA GLY A 78 -7.08 1.96 -21.48
C GLY A 78 -7.69 1.44 -20.19
N GLU A 79 -8.88 0.85 -20.29
CA GLU A 79 -9.65 0.34 -19.16
C GLU A 79 -9.12 -1.04 -18.71
N HIS A 80 -8.91 -1.17 -17.40
CA HIS A 80 -8.56 -2.41 -16.72
C HIS A 80 -9.62 -2.70 -15.66
N LYS A 81 -10.21 -3.88 -15.71
CA LYS A 81 -11.12 -4.43 -14.68
C LYS A 81 -10.37 -5.49 -13.91
N ILE A 82 -10.43 -5.40 -12.58
CA ILE A 82 -9.74 -6.31 -11.68
C ILE A 82 -10.74 -6.68 -10.58
N ASN A 83 -11.06 -7.96 -10.46
CA ASN A 83 -11.87 -8.51 -9.39
C ASN A 83 -11.05 -9.59 -8.70
N ASP A 84 -10.72 -9.39 -7.44
CA ASP A 84 -10.13 -10.41 -6.58
C ASP A 84 -11.03 -10.66 -5.35
N SER A 85 -10.57 -11.51 -4.42
CA SER A 85 -11.36 -11.88 -3.24
C SER A 85 -11.67 -10.68 -2.33
N ASP A 86 -10.84 -9.64 -2.39
CA ASP A 86 -10.81 -8.56 -1.41
C ASP A 86 -11.42 -7.28 -1.99
N PHE A 87 -11.43 -7.12 -3.30
CA PHE A 87 -11.97 -5.94 -3.95
C PHE A 87 -12.32 -6.12 -5.43
N LYS A 88 -13.22 -5.23 -5.87
CA LYS A 88 -13.45 -4.90 -7.26
C LYS A 88 -12.78 -3.57 -7.59
N ARG A 89 -12.10 -3.48 -8.71
CA ARG A 89 -11.35 -2.28 -9.14
C ARG A 89 -11.50 -2.05 -10.63
N ILE A 90 -11.67 -0.80 -11.01
CA ILE A 90 -11.61 -0.34 -12.40
C ILE A 90 -10.55 0.76 -12.45
N VAL A 91 -9.60 0.65 -13.39
CA VAL A 91 -8.55 1.64 -13.60
C VAL A 91 -8.50 2.00 -15.08
N TYR A 92 -8.37 3.28 -15.41
CA TYR A 92 -8.10 3.75 -16.75
C TYR A 92 -6.68 4.30 -16.81
N TYR A 93 -5.88 3.81 -17.75
CA TYR A 93 -4.51 4.24 -17.97
C TYR A 93 -4.39 5.05 -19.26
N ASP A 94 -3.51 6.06 -19.26
CA ASP A 94 -3.06 6.72 -20.49
C ASP A 94 -2.04 5.85 -21.25
N GLU A 95 -1.64 6.31 -22.44
CA GLU A 95 -0.64 5.62 -23.29
C GLU A 95 0.74 5.48 -22.61
N GLY A 96 1.02 6.30 -21.59
CA GLY A 96 2.24 6.23 -20.78
C GLY A 96 2.13 5.29 -19.58
N GLY A 97 0.99 4.63 -19.38
CA GLY A 97 0.74 3.74 -18.24
C GLY A 97 0.44 4.47 -16.93
N SER A 98 0.18 5.78 -16.98
CA SER A 98 -0.25 6.53 -15.81
C SER A 98 -1.76 6.40 -15.62
N SER A 99 -2.18 6.15 -14.38
CA SER A 99 -3.61 6.11 -14.04
C SER A 99 -4.24 7.49 -14.28
N LEU A 100 -5.35 7.51 -15.00
CA LEU A 100 -6.23 8.66 -15.24
C LEU A 100 -7.44 8.62 -14.31
N LEU A 101 -8.01 7.44 -14.12
CA LEU A 101 -9.17 7.23 -13.26
C LEU A 101 -9.03 5.89 -12.54
N GLU A 102 -9.39 5.84 -11.27
CA GLU A 102 -9.46 4.59 -10.51
C GLU A 102 -10.68 4.61 -9.59
N LYS A 103 -11.46 3.54 -9.60
CA LYS A 103 -12.50 3.26 -8.62
C LYS A 103 -12.29 1.88 -8.02
N LYS A 104 -12.39 1.78 -6.69
CA LYS A 104 -12.22 0.53 -5.95
C LYS A 104 -13.38 0.34 -4.98
N TRP A 105 -13.93 -0.87 -4.92
CA TRP A 105 -15.01 -1.28 -4.03
C TRP A 105 -14.60 -2.48 -3.19
N ASN A 106 -15.06 -2.54 -1.95
CA ASN A 106 -14.89 -3.72 -1.10
C ASN A 106 -15.92 -4.83 -1.45
N PRO A 107 -15.87 -6.02 -0.82
CA PRO A 107 -16.77 -7.14 -1.14
C PRO A 107 -18.24 -6.85 -0.86
N GLN A 108 -18.55 -5.84 -0.03
CA GLN A 108 -19.90 -5.36 0.25
C GLN A 108 -20.41 -4.38 -0.81
N GLY A 109 -19.61 -4.08 -1.84
CA GLY A 109 -19.96 -3.14 -2.91
C GLY A 109 -19.83 -1.66 -2.51
N ILE A 110 -19.16 -1.37 -1.40
CA ILE A 110 -18.95 -0.01 -0.91
C ILE A 110 -17.71 0.57 -1.58
N LEU A 111 -17.82 1.79 -2.11
CA LEU A 111 -16.70 2.51 -2.72
C LEU A 111 -15.68 2.86 -1.64
N ILE A 112 -14.45 2.41 -1.81
CA ILE A 112 -13.32 2.63 -0.88
C ILE A 112 -12.22 3.51 -1.46
N LYS A 113 -12.21 3.73 -2.79
CA LYS A 113 -11.29 4.67 -3.45
C LYS A 113 -11.90 5.27 -4.71
N HIS A 114 -11.67 6.57 -4.90
CA HIS A 114 -11.99 7.30 -6.11
C HIS A 114 -10.85 8.25 -6.47
N PHE A 115 -10.20 7.99 -7.59
CA PHE A 115 -9.20 8.88 -8.16
C PHE A 115 -9.64 9.30 -9.56
N ASP A 116 -9.55 10.59 -9.83
CA ASP A 116 -9.80 11.18 -11.14
C ASP A 116 -8.79 12.32 -11.37
N LYS A 117 -7.90 12.12 -12.35
CA LYS A 117 -6.85 13.08 -12.68
C LYS A 117 -7.42 14.36 -13.30
N ALA A 118 -8.50 14.27 -14.09
CA ALA A 118 -9.11 15.41 -14.76
C ALA A 118 -9.87 16.29 -13.76
N GLU A 119 -10.62 15.66 -12.86
CA GLU A 119 -11.35 16.36 -11.80
C GLU A 119 -10.47 16.72 -10.59
N LYS A 120 -9.20 16.30 -10.59
CA LYS A 120 -8.25 16.44 -9.48
C LYS A 120 -8.79 15.85 -8.17
N ILE A 121 -9.50 14.74 -8.29
CA ILE A 121 -10.08 14.00 -7.17
C ILE A 121 -9.11 12.88 -6.80
N ASN A 122 -8.85 12.75 -5.50
CA ASN A 122 -8.20 11.58 -4.94
C ASN A 122 -8.74 11.37 -3.54
N GLU A 123 -9.72 10.49 -3.45
CA GLU A 123 -10.53 10.26 -2.27
C GLU A 123 -10.47 8.81 -1.86
N GLU A 124 -10.50 8.59 -0.56
CA GLU A 124 -10.56 7.27 0.03
C GLU A 124 -11.56 7.24 1.17
N TYR A 125 -12.13 6.06 1.37
CA TYR A 125 -13.27 5.84 2.25
C TYR A 125 -13.05 4.61 3.13
N TYR A 126 -13.68 4.62 4.30
CA TYR A 126 -13.76 3.47 5.20
C TYR A 126 -14.65 2.37 4.61
N ASN A 127 -14.64 1.20 5.26
CA ASN A 127 -15.45 0.06 4.83
C ASN A 127 -16.96 0.29 4.95
N ASP A 128 -17.40 1.32 5.68
CA ASP A 128 -18.80 1.75 5.75
C ASP A 128 -19.15 2.87 4.75
N GLY A 129 -18.20 3.26 3.89
CA GLY A 129 -18.36 4.29 2.86
C GLY A 129 -18.22 5.70 3.39
N SER A 130 -17.93 5.89 4.68
CA SER A 130 -17.61 7.22 5.20
C SER A 130 -16.25 7.68 4.66
N LEU A 131 -16.17 8.95 4.27
CA LEU A 131 -14.96 9.52 3.72
C LEU A 131 -13.84 9.50 4.77
N TYR A 132 -12.65 9.10 4.34
CA TYR A 132 -11.43 9.04 5.14
C TYR A 132 -10.40 10.08 4.71
N LEU A 133 -10.15 10.22 3.42
CA LEU A 133 -9.10 11.10 2.89
C LEU A 133 -9.57 11.80 1.63
N ILE A 134 -9.19 13.07 1.48
CA ILE A 134 -9.18 13.77 0.20
C ILE A 134 -7.78 14.35 -0.02
N CYS A 135 -7.19 14.16 -1.19
CA CYS A 135 -6.06 14.96 -1.64
C CYS A 135 -6.55 16.02 -2.64
N LYS A 136 -6.27 17.30 -2.37
CA LYS A 136 -6.59 18.41 -3.29
C LYS A 136 -5.34 19.19 -3.64
N GLU A 137 -5.22 19.62 -4.89
CA GLU A 137 -4.22 20.59 -5.27
C GLU A 137 -4.73 22.02 -4.99
N LEU A 138 -4.05 22.77 -4.13
CA LEU A 138 -4.35 24.18 -3.85
C LEU A 138 -3.07 24.99 -4.01
N ASN A 139 -3.11 26.07 -4.81
CA ASN A 139 -1.96 26.95 -5.05
C ASN A 139 -0.68 26.20 -5.51
N GLY A 140 -0.83 25.18 -6.37
CA GLY A 140 0.28 24.37 -6.88
C GLY A 140 0.88 23.41 -5.85
N ARG A 141 0.21 23.16 -4.72
CA ARG A 141 0.64 22.22 -3.67
C ARG A 141 -0.44 21.19 -3.40
N ILE A 142 -0.05 19.94 -3.14
CA ILE A 142 -0.97 18.87 -2.77
C ILE A 142 -1.24 18.93 -1.27
N HIS A 143 -2.49 19.13 -0.90
CA HIS A 143 -3.02 19.10 0.45
C HIS A 143 -3.74 17.79 0.70
N ARG A 144 -3.55 17.20 1.88
CA ARG A 144 -4.24 15.98 2.32
C ARG A 144 -5.20 16.33 3.45
N PHE A 145 -6.44 15.92 3.33
CA PHE A 145 -7.51 16.17 4.28
C PHE A 145 -8.00 14.85 4.85
N TYR A 146 -7.78 14.61 6.14
CA TYR A 146 -8.22 13.37 6.79
C TYR A 146 -9.55 13.60 7.52
N TYR A 147 -10.41 12.60 7.49
CA TYR A 147 -11.76 12.61 8.06
C TYR A 147 -11.88 11.43 9.01
N LEU A 148 -11.64 11.70 10.28
CA LEU A 148 -11.80 10.75 11.37
C LEU A 148 -13.11 11.07 12.11
N GLY A 149 -14.26 11.09 11.41
CA GLY A 149 -15.62 11.16 11.98
C GLY A 149 -16.62 12.11 11.29
N LYS A 150 -17.90 12.06 11.71
CA LYS A 150 -19.04 12.81 11.11
C LYS A 150 -18.92 14.34 11.15
N LYS A 151 -18.04 14.88 12.00
CA LYS A 151 -17.67 16.30 12.06
C LYS A 151 -16.24 16.39 12.59
N SER A 152 -15.26 16.62 11.71
CA SER A 152 -14.13 17.55 11.91
C SER A 152 -13.03 17.34 10.86
N LEU A 153 -12.66 18.45 10.22
CA LEU A 153 -11.57 18.63 9.26
C LEU A 153 -10.21 18.36 9.92
N TRP A 154 -9.40 17.50 9.34
CA TRP A 154 -7.95 17.59 9.44
C TRP A 154 -7.44 18.26 8.16
N LEU A 155 -7.04 19.52 8.21
CA LEU A 155 -6.42 20.22 7.08
C LEU A 155 -4.90 20.15 7.23
N LEU A 156 -4.19 19.52 6.28
CA LEU A 156 -2.73 19.64 6.20
C LEU A 156 -2.30 20.63 5.13
N LYS A 157 -1.36 21.48 5.54
CA LYS A 157 -0.49 22.27 4.68
C LYS A 157 0.89 21.60 4.63
N ASP A 158 1.38 21.31 3.43
CA ASP A 158 2.81 21.25 3.11
C ASP A 158 3.70 20.28 3.90
N SER A 159 3.26 19.04 4.14
CA SER A 159 4.14 17.90 4.51
C SER A 159 5.03 18.08 5.75
N LYS A 160 4.87 19.16 6.52
CA LYS A 160 5.64 19.49 7.71
C LYS A 160 4.69 19.90 8.81
N PHE A 161 4.80 19.21 9.94
CA PHE A 161 4.20 19.62 11.19
C PHE A 161 4.86 20.93 11.63
N ASP A 162 4.12 22.05 11.62
CA ASP A 162 4.54 23.25 12.34
C ASP A 162 4.14 23.09 13.81
N SER A 163 5.02 22.45 14.59
CA SER A 163 4.86 22.27 16.02
C SER A 163 4.91 23.59 16.81
N ARG A 164 5.33 24.69 16.18
CA ARG A 164 5.67 25.94 16.88
C ARG A 164 4.53 26.94 16.91
N ARG A 165 3.49 26.73 16.10
CA ARG A 165 2.28 27.56 16.12
C ARG A 165 1.13 26.77 16.70
N GLY A 166 0.94 26.90 18.01
CA GLY A 166 -0.26 26.46 18.73
C GLY A 166 -1.52 27.19 18.27
N ASN A 167 -1.99 26.90 17.05
CA ASN A 167 -3.26 27.37 16.52
C ASN A 167 -4.27 26.21 16.49
N ILE A 168 -4.88 25.94 17.64
CA ILE A 168 -6.32 25.65 17.92
C ILE A 168 -7.15 24.76 16.95
N LEU A 169 -6.60 24.02 15.97
CA LEU A 169 -7.42 23.27 14.98
C LEU A 169 -7.20 21.76 14.88
N HIS A 170 -6.50 21.10 15.82
CA HIS A 170 -6.26 19.65 15.72
C HIS A 170 -6.39 18.93 17.07
N GLN A 171 -7.62 18.55 17.45
CA GLN A 171 -7.82 17.55 18.50
C GLN A 171 -7.83 16.16 17.85
N PHE A 172 -6.86 15.31 18.19
CA PHE A 172 -6.89 13.89 17.82
C PHE A 172 -8.14 13.24 18.41
N ASN A 173 -9.02 12.72 17.55
CA ASN A 173 -10.14 11.90 17.99
C ASN A 173 -9.62 10.49 18.27
N ASP A 174 -8.97 10.35 19.42
CA ASP A 174 -8.37 9.10 19.90
C ASP A 174 -9.34 7.93 19.85
N LYS A 175 -10.61 8.19 20.19
CA LYS A 175 -11.64 7.15 20.24
C LYS A 175 -11.88 6.57 18.85
N LEU A 176 -12.21 7.42 17.87
CA LEU A 176 -12.51 6.93 16.53
C LEU A 176 -11.28 6.34 15.84
N PHE A 177 -10.10 6.96 16.01
CA PHE A 177 -8.88 6.41 15.41
C PHE A 177 -8.61 4.98 15.92
N LYS A 178 -8.81 4.72 17.22
CA LYS A 178 -8.69 3.37 17.79
C LYS A 178 -9.75 2.41 17.24
N GLU A 179 -10.98 2.87 17.09
CA GLU A 179 -12.10 2.07 16.55
C GLU A 179 -11.89 1.68 15.08
N ARG A 180 -11.26 2.55 14.28
CA ARG A 180 -11.09 2.39 12.83
C ARG A 180 -9.67 2.00 12.39
N PHE A 181 -8.74 1.84 13.33
CA PHE A 181 -7.33 1.59 13.01
C PHE A 181 -7.15 0.36 12.12
N ASP A 182 -7.91 -0.70 12.36
CA ASP A 182 -7.78 -1.96 11.62
C ASP A 182 -8.33 -1.85 10.17
N GLU A 183 -9.04 -0.76 9.84
CA GLU A 183 -9.45 -0.43 8.46
C GLU A 183 -8.36 0.34 7.69
N LEU A 184 -7.30 0.79 8.38
CA LEU A 184 -6.18 1.46 7.75
C LEU A 184 -5.22 0.42 7.17
N ILE A 185 -5.34 0.13 5.87
CA ILE A 185 -4.61 -0.97 5.21
C ILE A 185 -3.70 -0.56 4.05
N SER A 186 -3.29 0.70 3.95
CA SER A 186 -2.57 1.20 2.78
C SER A 186 -1.40 2.10 3.14
N SER A 187 -0.40 2.14 2.26
CA SER A 187 0.91 2.78 2.51
C SER A 187 0.85 4.28 2.77
N PHE A 188 -0.15 5.00 2.27
CA PHE A 188 -0.34 6.43 2.59
C PHE A 188 -0.98 6.64 3.98
N HIS A 189 -1.58 5.62 4.61
CA HIS A 189 -2.03 5.67 6.01
C HIS A 189 -0.88 5.75 7.01
N LEU A 190 0.35 5.41 6.60
CA LEU A 190 1.53 5.49 7.46
C LEU A 190 1.72 6.88 8.05
N GLN A 191 1.31 7.91 7.31
CA GLN A 191 1.44 9.28 7.77
C GLN A 191 0.53 9.58 8.96
N ILE A 192 -0.75 9.16 8.91
CA ILE A 192 -1.68 9.37 10.04
C ILE A 192 -1.30 8.53 11.25
N VAL A 193 -0.76 7.32 11.04
CA VAL A 193 -0.26 6.45 12.13
C VAL A 193 0.99 7.02 12.80
N ASP A 194 1.96 7.51 12.02
CA ASP A 194 3.17 8.18 12.53
C ASP A 194 2.78 9.38 13.40
N TRP A 195 1.78 10.15 12.99
CA TRP A 195 1.27 11.29 13.74
C TRP A 195 0.53 10.88 15.00
N TYR A 196 -0.32 9.86 14.93
CA TYR A 196 -1.03 9.39 16.10
C TYR A 196 -0.08 8.91 17.19
N ILE A 197 0.98 8.18 16.81
CA ILE A 197 2.02 7.76 17.76
C ILE A 197 2.72 8.97 18.39
N LYS A 198 3.11 9.98 17.60
CA LYS A 198 3.72 11.22 18.13
C LYS A 198 2.81 11.93 19.12
N HIS A 199 1.53 12.09 18.76
CA HIS A 199 0.52 12.67 19.64
C HIS A 199 0.43 11.91 20.97
N LEU A 200 0.37 10.58 20.93
CA LEU A 200 0.34 9.76 22.15
C LEU A 200 1.64 9.86 22.96
N ILE A 201 2.81 9.96 22.32
CA ILE A 201 4.10 10.11 23.03
C ILE A 201 4.11 11.40 23.86
N GLU A 202 3.57 12.48 23.31
CA GLU A 202 3.50 13.79 23.93
C GLU A 202 2.43 13.87 25.03
N THR A 203 1.29 13.20 24.84
CA THR A 203 0.13 13.33 25.76
C THR A 203 -0.01 12.19 26.76
N ASN A 204 0.28 10.94 26.37
CA ASN A 204 0.10 9.76 27.20
C ASN A 204 1.03 8.60 26.79
N LYS A 205 2.25 8.58 27.34
CA LYS A 205 3.28 7.57 27.03
C LYS A 205 2.83 6.12 27.27
N ARG A 206 1.91 5.87 28.21
CA ARG A 206 1.37 4.52 28.46
C ARG A 206 0.50 4.06 27.30
N GLN A 207 -0.37 4.95 26.79
CA GLN A 207 -1.16 4.66 25.60
C GLN A 207 -0.28 4.56 24.35
N ALA A 208 0.74 5.41 24.22
CA ALA A 208 1.73 5.32 23.14
C ALA A 208 2.42 3.94 23.11
N PHE A 209 2.86 3.45 24.27
CA PHE A 209 3.45 2.12 24.39
C PHE A 209 2.48 1.01 23.94
N ALA A 210 1.24 1.04 24.42
CA ALA A 210 0.22 0.05 24.05
C ALA A 210 -0.07 0.07 22.53
N PHE A 211 -0.20 1.25 21.95
CA PHE A 211 -0.48 1.42 20.53
C PHE A 211 0.72 1.01 19.65
N ILE A 212 1.95 1.39 20.01
CA ILE A 212 3.16 0.92 19.32
C ILE A 212 3.23 -0.61 19.34
N LYS A 213 2.91 -1.25 20.48
CA LYS A 213 2.85 -2.72 20.57
C LYS A 213 1.80 -3.32 19.63
N LYS A 214 0.62 -2.68 19.49
CA LYS A 214 -0.40 -3.08 18.50
C LYS A 214 0.17 -3.02 17.08
N CYS A 215 0.80 -1.91 16.69
CA CYS A 215 1.39 -1.75 15.35
C CYS A 215 2.55 -2.73 15.06
N LEU A 216 3.39 -3.05 16.06
CA LEU A 216 4.45 -4.06 15.90
C LEU A 216 3.89 -5.48 15.67
N GLY A 217 2.65 -5.74 16.09
CA GLY A 217 1.95 -7.00 15.85
C GLY A 217 1.04 -7.00 14.62
N HIS A 218 0.98 -5.91 13.87
CA HIS A 218 0.14 -5.79 12.67
C HIS A 218 0.64 -6.72 11.55
N LEU A 219 -0.24 -7.17 10.64
CA LEU A 219 0.16 -8.04 9.53
C LEU A 219 0.96 -7.29 8.48
N ASP A 220 0.53 -6.09 8.12
CA ASP A 220 1.24 -5.24 7.14
C ASP A 220 2.58 -4.70 7.73
N PRO A 221 3.73 -5.03 7.09
CA PRO A 221 5.06 -4.60 7.51
C PRO A 221 5.24 -3.07 7.61
N LEU A 222 4.47 -2.27 6.88
CA LEU A 222 4.63 -0.83 6.87
C LEU A 222 4.27 -0.21 8.21
N PHE A 223 3.20 -0.68 8.86
CA PHE A 223 2.83 -0.25 10.21
C PHE A 223 3.88 -0.67 11.24
N GLN A 224 4.51 -1.84 11.04
CA GLN A 224 5.61 -2.30 11.88
C GLN A 224 6.82 -1.37 11.75
N ILE A 225 7.19 -0.93 10.55
CA ILE A 225 8.31 0.02 10.32
C ILE A 225 8.08 1.33 11.09
N ILE A 226 6.88 1.91 11.00
CA ILE A 226 6.54 3.14 11.73
C ILE A 226 6.62 2.92 13.24
N ALA A 227 6.16 1.77 13.74
CA ALA A 227 6.23 1.42 15.15
C ALA A 227 7.67 1.23 15.64
N VAL A 228 8.55 0.61 14.85
CA VAL A 228 9.98 0.44 15.16
C VAL A 228 10.67 1.79 15.32
N LYS A 229 10.43 2.72 14.38
CA LYS A 229 10.96 4.09 14.43
C LYS A 229 10.61 4.79 15.74
N HIS A 230 9.36 4.68 16.20
CA HIS A 230 8.91 5.32 17.43
C HIS A 230 9.26 4.56 18.70
N SER A 231 9.48 3.25 18.62
CA SER A 231 9.93 2.44 19.76
C SER A 231 11.25 2.95 20.33
N ALA A 232 12.18 3.37 19.45
CA ALA A 232 13.44 3.98 19.86
C ALA A 232 13.21 5.30 20.62
N ASN A 233 12.27 6.15 20.16
CA ASN A 233 11.94 7.42 20.79
C ASN A 233 11.26 7.23 22.16
N LEU A 234 10.42 6.20 22.31
CA LEU A 234 9.76 5.90 23.58
C LEU A 234 10.75 5.40 24.65
N ASN A 235 11.90 4.86 24.21
CA ASN A 235 12.99 4.38 25.05
C ASN A 235 12.53 3.42 26.17
N ASN A 236 11.57 2.54 25.87
CA ASN A 236 10.99 1.62 26.85
C ASN A 236 11.49 0.18 26.64
N PRO A 237 12.16 -0.43 27.63
CA PRO A 237 12.72 -1.78 27.53
C PRO A 237 11.70 -2.88 27.25
N ALA A 238 10.43 -2.68 27.65
CA ALA A 238 9.37 -3.66 27.43
C ALA A 238 8.99 -3.83 25.95
N LEU A 239 9.48 -2.97 25.04
CA LEU A 239 9.33 -3.14 23.59
C LEU A 239 10.37 -4.09 22.98
N ILE A 240 11.49 -4.36 23.67
CA ILE A 240 12.59 -5.19 23.14
C ILE A 240 12.11 -6.58 22.68
N PRO A 241 11.30 -7.33 23.45
CA PRO A 241 10.84 -8.65 23.00
C PRO A 241 10.00 -8.59 21.71
N CYS A 242 9.24 -7.51 21.50
CA CYS A 242 8.44 -7.33 20.28
C CYS A 242 9.34 -7.04 19.09
N LEU A 243 10.37 -6.19 19.26
CA LEU A 243 11.35 -5.88 18.23
C LEU A 243 12.24 -7.09 17.88
N GLU A 244 12.57 -7.93 18.85
CA GLU A 244 13.35 -9.16 18.62
C GLU A 244 12.59 -10.18 17.79
N LYS A 245 11.26 -10.31 17.97
CA LYS A 245 10.42 -11.15 17.10
C LYS A 245 10.48 -10.72 15.64
N LEU A 246 10.53 -9.41 15.36
CA LEU A 246 10.64 -8.91 13.98
C LEU A 246 11.99 -9.25 13.34
N ASN A 247 13.07 -9.39 14.12
CA ASN A 247 14.40 -9.78 13.60
C ASN A 247 14.46 -11.24 13.09
N SER A 248 13.49 -12.07 13.50
CA SER A 248 13.39 -13.46 13.04
C SER A 248 12.63 -13.61 11.71
N ARG A 249 11.99 -12.53 11.23
CA ARG A 249 11.25 -12.51 9.96
C ARG A 249 12.14 -11.92 8.87
N THR A 250 12.59 -12.77 7.95
CA THR A 250 13.42 -12.42 6.77
C THR A 250 12.61 -11.85 5.61
N GLU A 251 11.53 -11.10 5.88
CA GLU A 251 10.74 -10.50 4.80
C GLU A 251 11.38 -9.17 4.36
N LEU A 252 11.80 -9.15 3.10
CA LEU A 252 12.15 -7.92 2.37
C LEU A 252 10.85 -7.17 2.08
N CYS A 253 10.70 -5.94 2.56
CA CYS A 253 9.71 -5.02 2.00
C CYS A 253 10.20 -4.58 0.62
N SER A 254 10.04 -5.42 -0.40
CA SER A 254 10.54 -5.15 -1.77
C SER A 254 9.52 -4.51 -2.71
N ASP A 255 8.22 -4.46 -2.38
CA ASP A 255 7.21 -3.89 -3.29
C ASP A 255 6.51 -2.66 -2.73
N LEU A 256 7.26 -1.57 -2.61
CA LEU A 256 6.68 -0.23 -2.53
C LEU A 256 6.82 0.44 -3.89
N GLY A 257 5.69 0.48 -4.61
CA GLY A 257 5.53 1.28 -5.82
C GLY A 257 6.15 2.68 -5.65
N SER A 258 6.83 3.09 -6.72
CA SER A 258 7.70 4.24 -7.01
C SER A 258 7.47 5.63 -6.38
N ASN A 259 6.50 5.85 -5.47
CA ASN A 259 6.17 7.19 -4.95
C ASN A 259 6.39 7.41 -3.44
N CYS A 260 6.94 6.44 -2.70
CA CYS A 260 7.43 6.65 -1.33
C CYS A 260 8.87 6.16 -1.14
N VAL A 261 9.78 6.64 -2.00
CA VAL A 261 11.22 6.58 -1.73
C VAL A 261 11.51 7.53 -0.59
N MET A 262 11.75 6.98 0.61
CA MET A 262 12.64 7.53 1.65
C MET A 262 12.90 6.45 2.72
N CYS A 263 13.96 5.67 2.47
CA CYS A 263 14.91 5.16 3.46
C CYS A 263 14.36 4.50 4.74
N TYR A 264 13.78 3.31 4.61
CA TYR A 264 13.86 2.33 5.70
C TYR A 264 14.56 1.11 5.14
N GLY A 265 15.83 0.90 5.54
CA GLY A 265 16.49 -0.38 5.32
C GLY A 265 15.66 -1.52 5.93
N SER A 266 15.96 -2.77 5.59
CA SER A 266 15.19 -3.95 6.03
C SER A 266 14.68 -3.83 7.47
N LEU A 267 13.42 -4.21 7.71
CA LEU A 267 12.75 -4.16 9.01
C LEU A 267 13.64 -4.73 10.14
N HIS A 268 14.40 -5.77 9.82
CA HIS A 268 15.47 -6.35 10.63
C HIS A 268 16.55 -5.34 11.08
N SER A 269 17.13 -4.60 10.13
CA SER A 269 18.16 -3.59 10.41
C SER A 269 17.60 -2.45 11.27
N ALA A 270 16.39 -1.99 10.98
CA ALA A 270 15.71 -0.96 11.76
C ALA A 270 15.44 -1.43 13.20
N SER A 271 14.94 -2.65 13.37
CA SER A 271 14.63 -3.26 14.67
C SER A 271 15.90 -3.46 15.52
N LYS A 272 16.98 -3.98 14.93
CA LYS A 272 18.29 -4.09 15.61
C LYS A 272 18.83 -2.73 16.08
N LYS A 273 18.73 -1.68 15.25
CA LYS A 273 19.13 -0.32 15.62
C LYS A 273 18.30 0.20 16.80
N ALA A 274 16.99 0.02 16.77
CA ALA A 274 16.09 0.42 17.86
C ALA A 274 16.43 -0.29 19.18
N ILE A 275 16.65 -1.62 19.16
CA ILE A 275 17.05 -2.39 20.34
C ILE A 275 18.37 -1.88 20.92
N ARG A 276 19.38 -1.63 20.07
CA ARG A 276 20.68 -1.11 20.50
C ARG A 276 20.52 0.26 21.18
N PHE A 277 19.69 1.14 20.61
CA PHE A 277 19.43 2.45 21.17
C PHE A 277 18.78 2.37 22.56
N ILE A 278 17.71 1.57 22.71
CA ILE A 278 17.04 1.36 23.99
C ILE A 278 18.02 0.81 25.04
N ARG A 279 18.80 -0.22 24.68
CA ARG A 279 19.81 -0.82 25.59
C ARG A 279 20.89 0.18 26.00
N LYS A 280 21.37 1.04 25.08
CA LYS A 280 22.38 2.06 25.38
C LYS A 280 21.87 3.07 26.41
N ASN A 281 20.64 3.56 26.24
CA ASN A 281 20.07 4.56 27.15
C ASN A 281 19.72 4.00 28.54
N MET A 282 19.49 2.69 28.66
CA MET A 282 19.36 2.04 29.97
C MET A 282 20.70 2.02 30.74
N LYS A 283 21.81 1.80 30.04
CA LYS A 283 23.14 1.71 30.67
C LYS A 283 23.64 3.06 31.20
N GLY A 284 23.20 4.17 30.60
CA GLY A 284 23.59 5.53 31.01
C GLY A 284 22.72 6.14 32.13
N LYS A 285 21.81 5.39 32.74
CA LYS A 285 20.98 5.82 33.88
C LYS A 285 21.37 5.17 35.21
N LYS A 286 22.57 4.60 35.30
CA LYS A 286 23.15 4.08 36.54
C LYS A 286 24.08 5.10 37.17
#